data_AF-A0A0C2YR40-F1
#
_entry.id   AF-A0A0C2YR40-F1
#
_cell.length_a   1.000
_cell.length_b   1.000
_cell.length_c   1.000
_cell.angle_alpha   90.00
_cell.angle_beta   90.00
_cell.angle_gamma   90.00
#
_symmetry.space_group_name_H-M   'P 1'
#
loop_
_entity.id
_entity.type
_entity.pdbx_description
1 polymer ?
#
loop_
_entity_poly.entity_id
_entity_poly.type
_entity_poly.pdbx_seq_one_letter_code
_entity_poly.pdbx_strand_id
1 'polypeptide(L)' 'MSSSTSTDSFRFAKLSGANYAEWATNMKSTLQSKYLWLITNGQETCPPEPPETQPVTVMATEWKTMRKEYLDWQL' A
#
# COMPACT_ATOMS: atom_id res chain seq x y z
N MET A 1 -17.60 28.03 -18.12
CA MET A 1 -17.13 26.88 -18.92
C MET A 1 -17.07 25.69 -17.98
N SER A 2 -18.04 24.78 -18.10
CA SER A 2 -18.09 23.57 -17.28
C SER A 2 -17.01 22.62 -17.79
N SER A 3 -15.92 22.46 -17.03
CA SER A 3 -14.96 21.38 -17.26
C SER A 3 -15.67 20.07 -16.95
N SER A 4 -16.27 19.45 -17.99
CA SER A 4 -16.57 18.03 -17.97
C SER A 4 -15.23 17.31 -17.95
N THR A 5 -14.69 17.09 -16.75
CA THR A 5 -13.67 16.06 -16.57
C THR A 5 -14.36 14.77 -16.96
N SER A 6 -14.03 14.26 -18.15
CA SER A 6 -14.39 12.90 -18.52
C SER A 6 -13.72 12.00 -17.49
N THR A 7 -14.46 11.71 -16.43
CA THR A 7 -14.25 10.58 -15.55
C THR A 7 -14.46 9.34 -16.40
N ASP A 8 -13.47 9.02 -17.22
CA ASP A 8 -13.18 7.64 -17.63
C ASP A 8 -12.65 6.89 -16.38
N SER A 9 -13.44 6.97 -15.32
CA SER A 9 -13.20 6.37 -14.03
C SER A 9 -13.50 4.90 -14.24
N PHE A 10 -12.44 4.11 -14.44
CA PHE A 10 -12.37 2.67 -14.15
C PHE A 10 -13.75 2.05 -13.92
N ARG A 11 -14.49 1.75 -15.00
CA ARG A 11 -15.90 1.29 -14.92
C ARG A 11 -15.99 -0.18 -14.53
N PHE A 12 -15.15 -0.62 -13.60
CA PHE A 12 -15.18 -1.97 -13.06
C PHE A 12 -16.20 -2.03 -11.94
N ALA A 13 -17.00 -3.10 -11.92
CA ALA A 13 -17.81 -3.40 -10.76
C ALA A 13 -16.92 -3.42 -9.51
N LYS A 14 -17.39 -2.81 -8.41
CA LYS A 14 -16.63 -2.81 -7.16
C LYS A 14 -16.35 -4.25 -6.72
N LEU A 15 -15.17 -4.50 -6.17
CA LEU A 15 -14.80 -5.82 -5.66
C LEU A 15 -15.78 -6.28 -4.57
N SER A 16 -16.20 -7.53 -4.67
CA SER A 16 -17.10 -8.25 -3.77
C SER A 16 -16.64 -9.71 -3.67
N GLY A 17 -17.16 -10.45 -2.69
CA GLY A 17 -16.80 -11.86 -2.54
C GLY A 17 -17.16 -12.76 -3.73
N ALA A 18 -18.13 -12.35 -4.55
CA ALA A 18 -18.64 -13.15 -5.67
C ALA A 18 -17.98 -12.84 -7.02
N ASN A 19 -17.32 -11.68 -7.17
CA ASN A 19 -16.83 -11.20 -8.48
C ASN A 19 -15.30 -11.10 -8.57
N TYR A 20 -14.56 -11.70 -7.64
CA TYR A 20 -13.10 -11.59 -7.59
C TYR A 20 -12.42 -11.99 -8.90
N ALA A 21 -12.82 -13.11 -9.52
CA ALA A 21 -12.17 -13.63 -10.72
C ALA A 21 -12.27 -12.66 -11.92
N GLU A 22 -13.47 -12.13 -12.15
CA GLU A 22 -13.73 -11.16 -13.22
C GLU A 22 -13.07 -9.81 -12.91
N TRP A 23 -13.19 -9.34 -11.67
CA TRP A 23 -12.56 -8.11 -11.21
C TRP A 23 -11.05 -8.14 -11.37
N ALA A 24 -10.39 -9.24 -10.95
CA ALA A 24 -8.94 -9.39 -11.01
C ALA A 24 -8.44 -9.38 -12.46
N THR A 25 -9.14 -10.05 -13.36
CA THR A 25 -8.81 -10.08 -14.79
C THR A 25 -8.89 -8.68 -15.41
N ASN A 26 -10.00 -7.99 -15.17
CA ASN A 26 -10.23 -6.65 -15.69
C ASN A 26 -9.23 -5.63 -15.13
N MET A 27 -8.94 -5.70 -13.83
CA MET A 27 -8.01 -4.79 -13.20
C MET A 27 -6.57 -5.04 -13.65
N LYS A 28 -6.16 -6.31 -13.80
CA LYS A 28 -4.86 -6.67 -14.37
C LYS A 28 -4.71 -6.15 -15.80
N SER A 29 -5.67 -6.42 -16.67
CA SER A 29 -5.63 -5.97 -18.07
C SER A 29 -5.52 -4.43 -18.16
N THR A 30 -6.27 -3.72 -17.33
CA THR A 30 -6.25 -2.26 -17.31
C THR A 30 -4.93 -1.71 -16.83
N LEU A 31 -4.39 -2.24 -15.74
CA LEU A 31 -3.11 -1.81 -15.21
C LEU A 31 -1.97 -2.12 -16.18
N GLN A 32 -2.04 -3.25 -16.90
CA GLN A 32 -1.09 -3.56 -17.98
C GLN A 32 -1.20 -2.56 -19.14
N SER A 33 -2.42 -2.21 -19.59
CA SER A 33 -2.62 -1.25 -20.69
C SER A 33 -2.09 0.16 -20.38
N LYS A 34 -2.04 0.52 -19.09
CA LYS A 34 -1.51 1.81 -18.61
C LYS A 34 -0.05 1.73 -18.18
N TYR A 35 0.63 0.59 -18.41
CA TYR A 35 2.01 0.34 -17.96
C TYR A 35 2.21 0.49 -16.44
N LEU A 36 1.13 0.31 -15.67
CA LEU A 36 1.13 0.33 -14.20
C LEU A 36 1.31 -1.05 -13.58
N TRP A 37 1.12 -2.11 -14.38
CA TRP A 37 1.42 -3.48 -14.01
C TRP A 37 2.49 -4.03 -14.95
N LEU A 38 3.74 -3.80 -14.59
CA LEU A 38 4.88 -4.48 -15.18
C LEU A 38 4.90 -5.93 -14.69
N ILE A 39 5.20 -6.87 -15.58
CA ILE A 39 5.40 -8.26 -15.18
C ILE A 39 6.75 -8.31 -14.47
N THR A 40 6.73 -8.25 -13.14
CA THR A 40 7.91 -8.46 -12.31
C THR A 40 8.36 -9.91 -12.52
N ASN A 41 9.30 -10.13 -13.43
CA ASN A 41 9.90 -11.44 -13.72
C ASN A 41 11.05 -11.78 -12.74
N GLY A 42 11.19 -10.99 -11.67
CA GLY A 42 12.27 -11.11 -10.69
C GLY A 42 13.64 -10.63 -11.18
N GLN A 43 13.72 -10.06 -12.39
CA GLN A 43 14.95 -9.44 -12.91
C GLN A 43 15.00 -7.93 -12.67
N GLU A 44 13.99 -7.37 -12.01
CA GLU A 44 13.96 -5.95 -11.68
C GLU A 44 14.99 -5.63 -10.59
N THR A 45 15.67 -4.49 -10.75
CA THR A 45 16.61 -4.00 -9.75
C THR A 45 15.88 -3.73 -8.44
N CYS A 46 16.37 -4.29 -7.34
CA CYS A 46 15.84 -4.01 -6.02
C CYS A 46 15.87 -2.49 -5.77
N PRO A 47 14.77 -1.87 -5.29
CA PRO A 47 14.81 -0.47 -4.92
C PRO A 47 15.90 -0.23 -3.85
N PRO A 48 16.55 0.96 -3.86
CA PRO A 48 17.54 1.29 -2.86
C PRO A 48 16.93 1.26 -1.47
N GLU A 49 17.71 0.80 -0.50
CA GLU A 49 17.30 0.78 0.90
C GLU A 49 16.99 2.22 1.35
N PRO A 50 15.84 2.44 2.04
CA PRO A 50 15.52 3.78 2.52
C PRO A 50 16.63 4.27 3.46
N PRO A 51 16.98 5.57 3.40
CA PRO A 51 18.03 6.11 4.26
C PRO A 51 17.66 5.86 5.72
N GLU A 52 18.56 5.23 6.46
CA GLU A 52 18.45 5.08 7.92
C GLU A 52 18.37 6.47 8.54
N THR A 53 17.15 6.95 8.73
CA THR A 53 16.93 8.14 9.53
C THR A 53 17.01 7.65 10.96
N GLN A 54 18.20 7.61 11.55
CA GLN A 54 18.37 7.24 12.95
C GLN A 54 17.53 8.15 13.85
N PRO A 55 16.64 7.62 14.71
CA PRO A 55 16.21 8.32 15.91
C PRO A 55 16.57 7.43 17.10
N VAL A 56 17.88 7.16 17.29
CA VAL A 56 18.34 6.22 18.33
C VAL A 56 18.01 6.73 19.74
N THR A 57 17.73 8.02 19.92
CA THR A 57 17.45 8.62 21.23
C THR A 57 15.97 8.71 21.62
N VAL A 58 15.06 8.88 20.65
CA VAL A 58 13.61 9.04 20.93
C VAL A 58 12.98 7.70 21.32
N MET A 59 13.34 6.64 20.59
CA MET A 59 12.81 5.29 20.84
C MET A 59 13.13 4.79 22.25
N ALA A 60 14.34 5.03 22.77
CA ALA A 60 14.75 4.49 24.07
C ALA A 60 13.92 5.04 25.25
N THR A 61 13.44 6.27 25.15
CA THR A 61 12.61 6.89 26.19
C THR A 61 11.17 6.40 26.07
N GLU A 62 10.64 6.31 24.86
CA GLU A 62 9.30 5.78 24.57
C GLU A 62 9.15 4.31 24.98
N TRP A 63 10.16 3.48 24.71
CA TRP A 63 10.18 2.07 25.14
C TRP A 63 10.16 1.88 26.66
N LYS A 64 10.78 2.78 27.42
CA LYS A 64 10.77 2.73 28.90
C LYS A 64 9.40 3.09 29.44
N THR A 65 8.75 4.10 28.86
CA THR A 65 7.39 4.52 29.25
C THR A 65 6.38 3.41 28.92
N MET A 66 6.44 2.87 27.70
CA MET A 66 5.55 1.79 27.25
C MET A 66 5.68 0.52 28.11
N ARG A 67 6.90 0.15 28.52
CA ARG A 67 7.12 -1.01 29.41
C ARG A 67 6.54 -0.77 30.81
N LYS A 68 6.63 0.45 31.32
CA LYS A 68 6.09 0.81 32.63
C LYS A 68 4.55 0.73 32.64
N GLU A 69 3.90 1.29 31.62
CA GLU A 69 2.45 1.22 31.45
C GLU A 69 1.95 -0.23 31.32
N TYR A 70 2.66 -1.06 30.55
CA TYR A 70 2.33 -2.48 30.42
C TYR A 70 2.36 -3.24 31.74
N LEU A 71 3.37 -3.00 32.58
CA LEU A 71 3.48 -3.65 33.89
C LEU A 71 2.40 -3.18 34.88
N ASP A 72 1.99 -1.91 34.79
CA ASP A 72 0.91 -1.34 35.60
C ASP A 72 -0.45 -1.98 35.26
N TRP A 73 -0.69 -2.30 33.99
CA TRP A 73 -1.91 -2.98 33.55
C TRP A 73 -1.99 -4.46 33.93
N GLN A 74 -0.89 -5.06 34.40
CA GLN A 74 -0.84 -6.47 34.81
C GLN A 74 -1.12 -6.69 36.32
N LEU A 75 -1.30 -5.62 37.10
CA LEU A 75 -1.72 -5.65 38.51
C LEU A 75 -3.24 -5.52 38.64
#